data_AF-A0A351T9W6-F1
#
_entry.id   AF-A0A351T9W6-F1
#
_cell.length_a   1.000
_cell.length_b   1.000
_cell.length_c   1.000
_cell.angle_alpha   90.00
_cell.angle_beta   90.00
_cell.angle_gamma   90.00
#
_symmetry.space_group_name_H-M   'P 1'
#
loop_
_entity.id
_entity.type
_entity.pdbx_description
1 polymer ?
#
loop_
_entity_poly.entity_id
_entity_poly.type
_entity_poly.pdbx_seq_one_letter_code
_entity_poly.pdbx_strand_id
1 'polypeptide(L)'
;MKTDEVIIRQSDIHGKGVFAARDFKSGEIVLRWDKSVILSDKEAEKLSDDEKCYVNFMEGVHIYMQEPEKYVNHSLNANTIAKQFCDIATRDIEKGEEITSNYKLIN
;
A
#
# COMPACT_ATOMS: atom_id res chain seq x y z
N MET A 1 3.28 8.80 9.53
CA MET A 1 3.09 10.16 8.97
C MET A 1 1.93 10.05 8.00
N LYS A 2 0.71 10.45 8.39
CA LYS A 2 -0.44 10.42 7.48
C LYS A 2 -0.26 11.56 6.49
N THR A 3 0.13 11.25 5.26
CA THR A 3 0.19 12.25 4.21
C THR A 3 -1.26 12.52 3.79
N ASP A 4 -1.75 13.74 4.00
CA ASP A 4 -3.06 14.24 3.52
C ASP A 4 -3.16 14.28 1.97
N GLU A 5 -2.26 13.57 1.29
CA GLU A 5 -2.04 13.54 -0.15
C GLU A 5 -2.77 12.37 -0.81
N VAL A 6 -3.29 11.44 0.00
CA VAL A 6 -4.17 10.37 -0.43
C VAL A 6 -5.40 10.27 0.48
N ILE A 7 -6.42 9.58 0.00
CA ILE A 7 -7.68 9.34 0.73
C ILE A 7 -8.17 7.92 0.48
N ILE A 8 -8.81 7.33 1.48
CA ILE A 8 -9.39 5.99 1.39
C ILE A 8 -10.86 6.11 1.04
N ARG A 9 -11.30 5.36 0.02
CA ARG A 9 -12.70 5.31 -0.42
C ARG A 9 -13.06 3.89 -0.85
N GLN A 10 -14.33 3.64 -1.17
CA GLN A 10 -14.73 2.40 -1.83
C GLN A 10 -14.05 2.31 -3.20
N SER A 11 -13.46 1.16 -3.51
CA SER A 11 -12.82 0.87 -4.79
C SER A 11 -13.75 0.07 -5.70
N ASP A 12 -13.61 0.31 -7.00
CA ASP A 12 -14.24 -0.50 -8.05
C ASP A 12 -13.44 -1.79 -8.33
N ILE A 13 -12.20 -1.90 -7.83
CA ILE A 13 -11.36 -3.11 -7.95
C ILE A 13 -11.74 -4.10 -6.86
N HIS A 14 -11.56 -3.72 -5.58
CA HIS A 14 -11.87 -4.57 -4.45
C HIS A 14 -11.95 -3.76 -3.15
N GLY A 15 -13.01 -3.97 -2.36
CA GLY A 15 -13.14 -3.38 -1.02
C GLY A 15 -12.86 -1.87 -0.98
N LYS A 16 -11.95 -1.45 -0.10
CA LYS A 16 -11.46 -0.07 -0.07
C LYS A 16 -10.24 0.07 -0.95
N GLY A 17 -10.07 1.25 -1.54
CA GLY A 17 -8.90 1.66 -2.31
C GLY A 17 -8.29 2.94 -1.76
N VAL A 18 -7.03 3.19 -2.12
CA VAL A 18 -6.32 4.45 -1.87
C VAL A 18 -6.40 5.30 -3.12
N PHE A 19 -6.78 6.57 -3.00
CA PHE A 19 -6.95 7.49 -4.12
C PHE A 19 -6.10 8.73 -3.93
N ALA A 20 -5.58 9.27 -5.03
CA ALA A 20 -4.81 10.50 -5.05
C ALA A 20 -5.68 11.69 -4.59
N ALA A 21 -5.26 12.43 -3.56
CA ALA A 21 -5.94 13.66 -3.11
C ALA A 21 -5.45 14.91 -3.84
N ARG A 22 -4.34 14.79 -4.57
CA ARG A 22 -3.71 15.78 -5.46
C ARG A 22 -3.07 15.07 -6.65
N ASP A 23 -2.57 15.84 -7.61
CA ASP A 23 -1.74 15.30 -8.68
C ASP A 23 -0.36 14.90 -8.14
N PHE A 24 0.21 13.81 -8.67
CA PHE A 24 1.58 13.36 -8.44
C PHE A 24 2.35 13.32 -9.74
N LYS A 25 3.65 13.61 -9.69
CA LYS A 25 4.56 13.46 -10.83
C LYS A 25 5.21 12.08 -10.86
N SER A 26 5.55 11.62 -12.06
CA SER A 26 6.35 10.41 -12.22
C SER A 26 7.62 10.44 -11.36
N GLY A 27 7.88 9.37 -10.62
CA GLY A 27 9.00 9.24 -9.68
C GLY A 27 8.76 9.83 -8.30
N GLU A 28 7.62 10.48 -8.06
CA GLU A 28 7.26 11.00 -6.75
C GLU A 28 6.84 9.88 -5.80
N ILE A 29 7.13 10.05 -4.50
CA ILE A 29 6.68 9.14 -3.46
C ILE A 29 5.23 9.45 -3.15
N VAL A 30 4.35 8.48 -3.38
CA VAL A 30 2.91 8.58 -3.11
C VAL A 30 2.62 8.17 -1.66
N LEU A 31 3.21 7.05 -1.22
CA LEU A 31 3.06 6.54 0.13
C LEU A 31 4.40 6.16 0.75
N ARG A 32 4.51 6.36 2.07
CA ARG A 32 5.55 5.78 2.91
C ARG A 32 4.86 4.84 3.89
N TRP A 33 5.20 3.55 3.84
CA TRP A 33 4.53 2.54 4.66
C TRP A 33 4.91 2.71 6.12
N ASP A 34 3.93 2.50 7.01
CA ASP A 34 4.18 2.49 8.44
C ASP A 34 4.70 1.11 8.86
N LYS A 35 5.94 1.09 9.35
CA LYS A 35 6.63 -0.13 9.79
C LYS A 35 6.66 -0.27 11.31
N SER A 36 5.86 0.52 12.03
CA SER A 36 5.86 0.54 13.49
C SER A 36 5.27 -0.73 14.11
N VAL A 37 4.41 -1.45 13.37
CA VAL A 37 3.77 -2.67 13.84
C VAL A 37 4.47 -3.89 13.25
N ILE A 38 5.46 -4.39 13.99
CA ILE A 38 6.19 -5.61 13.68
C ILE A 38 5.61 -6.75 14.52
N LEU A 39 5.34 -7.88 13.87
CA LEU A 39 4.84 -9.10 14.50
C LEU A 39 5.95 -10.15 14.55
N SER A 40 6.00 -10.90 15.65
CA SER A 40 6.68 -12.20 15.66
C SER A 40 5.86 -13.26 14.92
N ASP A 41 6.51 -14.35 14.51
CA ASP A 41 5.83 -15.49 13.85
C ASP A 41 4.60 -15.97 14.65
N LYS A 42 4.75 -16.07 15.98
CA LYS A 42 3.66 -16.49 16.88
C LYS A 42 2.51 -15.49 16.96
N GLU A 43 2.77 -14.20 16.76
CA GLU A 43 1.73 -13.17 16.72
C GLU A 43 1.03 -13.19 15.35
N ALA A 44 1.78 -13.34 14.26
CA ALA A 44 1.25 -13.47 12.91
C ALA A 44 0.36 -14.72 12.75
N GLU A 45 0.74 -15.85 13.35
CA GLU A 45 -0.05 -17.10 13.32
C GLU A 45 -1.44 -16.95 13.96
N LYS A 46 -1.56 -16.12 15.01
CA LYS A 46 -2.79 -15.89 15.78
C LYS A 46 -3.78 -14.98 15.08
N LEU A 47 -3.36 -14.25 14.06
CA LEU A 47 -4.23 -13.38 13.28
C LEU A 47 -5.31 -14.21 12.56
N SER A 48 -6.49 -13.62 12.42
CA SER A 48 -7.53 -14.15 11.53
C SER A 48 -7.07 -14.17 10.08
N ASP A 49 -7.73 -14.96 9.23
CA ASP A 49 -7.40 -15.03 7.80
C ASP A 49 -7.56 -13.67 7.10
N ASP A 50 -8.55 -12.87 7.53
CA ASP A 50 -8.75 -11.51 7.03
C ASP A 50 -7.60 -10.58 7.43
N GLU A 51 -7.09 -10.69 8.66
CA GLU A 51 -5.96 -9.88 9.13
C GLU A 51 -4.65 -10.29 8.47
N LYS A 52 -4.46 -11.58 8.19
CA LYS A 52 -3.26 -12.10 7.52
C LYS A 52 -3.09 -11.52 6.12
N CYS A 53 -4.18 -11.13 5.45
CA CYS A 53 -4.13 -10.42 4.15
C CYS A 53 -3.41 -9.07 4.23
N TYR A 54 -3.24 -8.50 5.43
CA TYR A 54 -2.54 -7.22 5.65
C TYR A 54 -1.12 -7.39 6.21
N VAL A 55 -0.60 -8.62 6.27
CA VAL A 55 0.77 -8.88 6.72
C VAL A 55 1.71 -9.04 5.53
N ASN A 56 2.76 -8.22 5.47
CA ASN A 56 3.88 -8.42 4.54
C ASN A 56 5.10 -8.94 5.28
N PHE A 57 5.80 -9.92 4.71
CA PHE A 57 7.09 -10.38 5.25
C PHE A 57 8.22 -9.72 4.47
N MET A 58 8.96 -8.82 5.11
CA MET A 58 10.00 -8.02 4.47
C MET A 58 11.20 -7.87 5.40
N GLU A 59 12.41 -7.90 4.86
CA GLU A 59 13.66 -7.77 5.64
C GLU A 59 13.75 -8.74 6.84
N GLY A 60 13.11 -9.92 6.74
CA GLY A 60 13.14 -10.95 7.79
C GLY A 60 12.14 -10.74 8.92
N VAL A 61 11.20 -9.80 8.81
CA VAL A 61 10.15 -9.55 9.81
C VAL A 61 8.75 -9.50 9.19
N HIS A 62 7.74 -9.87 9.97
CA HIS A 62 6.34 -9.66 9.61
C HIS A 62 5.92 -8.23 9.96
N ILE A 63 5.52 -7.45 8.97
CA ILE A 63 4.99 -6.09 9.14
C ILE A 63 3.49 -6.14 8.93
N TYR A 64 2.74 -5.67 9.91
CA TYR A 64 1.29 -5.50 9.80
C TYR A 64 1.00 -4.12 9.18
N MET A 65 0.53 -4.12 7.94
CA MET A 65 0.33 -2.90 7.15
C MET A 65 -0.73 -2.00 7.78
N GLN A 66 -0.45 -0.70 7.91
CA GLN A 66 -1.38 0.27 8.47
C GLN A 66 -2.19 0.97 7.38
N GLU A 67 -3.07 1.88 7.81
CA GLU A 67 -3.73 2.78 6.87
C GLU A 67 -2.83 3.98 6.54
N PRO A 68 -2.77 4.39 5.25
CA PRO A 68 -3.62 3.93 4.15
C PRO A 68 -3.11 2.73 3.35
N GLU A 69 -1.84 2.35 3.48
CA GLU A 69 -1.13 1.41 2.58
C GLU A 69 -1.75 0.01 2.48
N LYS A 70 -2.39 -0.47 3.56
CA LYS A 70 -3.07 -1.78 3.57
C LYS A 70 -4.25 -1.88 2.58
N TYR A 71 -4.72 -0.74 2.06
CA TYR A 71 -5.81 -0.65 1.10
C TYR A 71 -5.34 -0.32 -0.34
N VAL A 72 -4.04 -0.32 -0.61
CA VAL A 72 -3.54 -0.20 -1.99
C VAL A 72 -3.86 -1.47 -2.76
N ASN A 73 -4.73 -1.37 -3.76
CA ASN A 73 -5.20 -2.52 -4.53
C ASN A 73 -4.19 -3.01 -5.57
N HIS A 74 -4.40 -4.24 -6.03
CA HIS A 74 -3.61 -4.85 -7.08
C HIS A 74 -4.00 -4.37 -8.49
N SER A 75 -3.02 -4.05 -9.33
CA SER A 75 -3.17 -3.98 -10.78
C SER A 75 -1.93 -4.51 -11.50
N LEU A 76 -2.10 -5.17 -12.65
CA LEU A 76 -0.97 -5.54 -13.53
C LEU A 76 -0.40 -4.31 -14.26
N ASN A 77 -1.22 -3.29 -14.48
CA ASN A 77 -0.83 -1.98 -15.03
C ASN A 77 -0.84 -0.92 -13.93
N ALA A 78 -0.15 -1.23 -12.83
CA ALA A 78 -0.04 -0.40 -11.64
C ALA A 78 0.57 0.98 -11.96
N ASN A 79 0.01 2.02 -11.33
CA ASN A 79 0.55 3.38 -11.42
C ASN A 79 1.60 3.69 -10.34
N THR A 80 1.84 2.75 -9.42
CA THR A 80 2.97 2.78 -8.49
C THR A 80 3.82 1.52 -8.53
N ILE A 81 5.07 1.65 -8.09
CA ILE A 81 5.98 0.54 -7.80
C ILE A 81 6.40 0.60 -6.32
N ALA A 82 6.30 -0.53 -5.64
CA ALA A 82 6.76 -0.65 -4.25
C ALA A 82 8.29 -0.78 -4.22
N LYS A 83 8.96 0.13 -3.51
CA LYS A 83 10.41 0.09 -3.31
C LYS A 83 10.78 0.73 -1.99
N GLN A 84 11.61 0.04 -1.20
CA GLN A 84 12.09 0.55 0.10
C GLN A 84 10.94 1.06 0.98
N PHE A 85 9.86 0.26 1.07
CA PHE A 85 8.66 0.60 1.86
C PHE A 85 7.97 1.90 1.45
N CYS A 86 8.07 2.24 0.17
CA CYS A 86 7.36 3.36 -0.43
C CYS A 86 6.64 2.89 -1.69
N ASP A 87 5.48 3.46 -1.97
CA ASP A 87 4.89 3.41 -3.31
C ASP A 87 5.34 4.64 -4.09
N ILE A 88 6.04 4.41 -5.20
CA ILE A 88 6.61 5.45 -6.06
C ILE A 88 5.82 5.49 -7.37
N ALA A 89 5.37 6.67 -7.78
CA ALA A 89 4.62 6.86 -9.02
C ALA A 89 5.46 6.44 -10.25
N THR A 90 4.91 5.59 -11.11
CA THR A 90 5.57 5.12 -12.36
C THR A 90 5.25 6.01 -13.56
N ARG A 91 4.27 6.91 -13.39
CA ARG A 91 3.83 7.95 -14.33
C ARG A 91 3.25 9.11 -13.54
N ASP A 92 2.84 10.19 -14.22
CA ASP A 92 1.99 11.19 -13.60
C ASP A 92 0.64 10.56 -13.19
N ILE A 93 0.14 10.92 -12.02
CA ILE A 93 -1.12 10.44 -11.44
C ILE A 93 -1.99 11.66 -11.15
N GLU A 94 -3.19 11.72 -11.71
CA GLU A 94 -4.13 12.82 -11.50
C GLU A 94 -4.87 12.67 -10.17
N LYS A 95 -5.26 13.80 -9.57
CA LYS A 95 -6.14 13.82 -8.41
C LYS A 95 -7.41 13.00 -8.68
N GLY A 96 -7.70 12.06 -7.79
CA GLY A 96 -8.85 11.18 -7.86
C GLY A 96 -8.58 9.84 -8.53
N GLU A 97 -7.43 9.63 -9.16
CA GLU A 97 -7.03 8.29 -9.61
C GLU A 97 -6.78 7.35 -8.42
N GLU A 98 -7.13 6.06 -8.58
CA GLU A 98 -6.80 5.03 -7.60
C GLU A 98 -5.31 4.66 -7.68
N ILE A 99 -4.65 4.63 -6.53
CA ILE A 99 -3.28 4.18 -6.36
C ILE A 99 -3.28 2.65 -6.32
N THR A 100 -2.55 2.03 -7.23
CA THR A 100 -2.48 0.57 -7.36
C THR A 100 -1.05 0.11 -7.52
N SER A 101 -0.74 -1.04 -6.91
CA SER A 101 0.59 -1.67 -6.96
C SER A 101 0.49 -3.07 -7.56
N ASN A 102 1.57 -3.51 -8.22
CA ASN A 102 1.64 -4.88 -8.72
C ASN A 102 2.20 -5.80 -7.62
N TYR A 103 1.33 -6.57 -6.96
CA TYR A 103 1.70 -7.44 -5.84
C TYR A 103 2.76 -8.49 -6.21
N LYS A 104 2.87 -8.84 -7.50
CA LYS A 104 3.90 -9.78 -7.97
C LYS A 104 5.31 -9.17 -8.03
N LEU A 105 5.41 -7.85 -7.87
CA LEU A 105 6.67 -7.10 -7.90
C LEU A 105 7.04 -6.54 -6.52
N ILE A 106 6.24 -6.85 -5.49
CA ILE A 106 6.54 -6.51 -4.11
C ILE A 106 7.44 -7.61 -3.57
N ASN A 107 8.69 -7.25 -3.25
CA ASN A 107 9.70 -8.13 -2.66
C ASN A 107 9.99 -7.71 -1.22
#